data_AF-A0AAN7UWD6-F1
#
_entry.id   AF-A0AAN7UWD6-F1
#
_cell.length_a   1.000
_cell.length_b   1.000
_cell.length_c   1.000
_cell.angle_alpha   90.00
_cell.angle_beta   90.00
_cell.angle_gamma   90.00
#
_symmetry.space_group_name_H-M   'P 1'
#
loop_
_entity.id
_entity.type
_entity.pdbx_description
1 polymer ?
#
loop_
_entity_poly.entity_id
_entity_poly.type
_entity_poly.pdbx_seq_one_letter_code
_entity_poly.pdbx_strand_id
1 'polypeptide(L)'
;MYWHQITTHLSAECPIVFTYGDITPHDIIARDGKIVALLDWEFSGWYREHWEYIFALRGLDNIDWENLGLQVLSLFAKRYDLEYILTNFILSIP
;
A
#
# COMPACT_ATOMS: atom_id res chain seq x y z
N MET A 1 -18.87 -5.41 18.55
CA MET A 1 -19.13 -3.96 18.55
C MET A 1 -18.10 -3.17 17.72
N TYR A 2 -16.82 -3.56 17.68
CA TYR A 2 -15.78 -2.89 16.88
C TYR A 2 -15.91 -3.03 15.36
N TRP A 3 -16.45 -4.14 14.86
CA TRP A 3 -16.52 -4.42 13.41
C TRP A 3 -17.22 -3.34 12.58
N HIS A 4 -18.35 -2.83 13.05
CA HIS A 4 -19.10 -1.80 12.31
C HIS A 4 -18.30 -0.49 12.17
N GLN A 5 -17.61 -0.07 13.23
CA GLN A 5 -16.76 1.13 13.21
C GLN A 5 -15.57 0.95 12.26
N ILE A 6 -14.91 -0.22 12.34
CA ILE A 6 -13.79 -0.58 11.48
C ILE A 6 -14.19 -0.57 10.01
N THR A 7 -15.31 -1.21 9.65
CA THR A 7 -15.77 -1.25 8.25
C THR A 7 -16.20 0.12 7.72
N THR A 8 -16.79 0.97 8.57
CA THR A 8 -17.17 2.34 8.17
C THR A 8 -15.93 3.17 7.81
N HIS A 9 -14.86 3.05 8.60
CA HIS A 9 -13.61 3.77 8.33
C HIS A 9 -12.79 3.17 7.17
N LEU A 10 -12.88 1.86 6.93
CA LEU A 10 -12.13 1.20 5.86
C LEU A 10 -12.80 1.26 4.47
N SER A 11 -14.12 1.50 4.36
CA SER A 11 -14.81 0.93 3.18
C SER A 11 -15.91 1.74 2.48
N ALA A 12 -16.31 2.93 2.91
CA ALA A 12 -17.44 3.60 2.24
C ALA A 12 -17.04 4.37 0.96
N GLU A 13 -15.98 5.18 0.99
CA GLU A 13 -15.74 6.18 -0.07
C GLU A 13 -14.48 5.96 -0.90
N CYS A 14 -13.70 4.90 -0.61
CA CYS A 14 -12.46 4.63 -1.36
C CYS A 14 -12.77 3.90 -2.67
N PRO A 15 -12.40 4.46 -3.84
CA PRO A 15 -12.71 3.87 -5.14
C PRO A 15 -11.99 2.53 -5.33
N ILE A 16 -12.61 1.65 -6.11
CA ILE A 16 -11.97 0.42 -6.59
C ILE A 16 -11.18 0.77 -7.84
N VAL A 17 -9.88 0.48 -7.81
CA VAL A 17 -8.94 0.75 -8.89
C VAL A 17 -8.11 -0.51 -9.14
N PHE A 18 -7.45 -0.58 -10.30
CA PHE A 18 -6.46 -1.62 -10.53
C PHE A 18 -5.20 -1.26 -9.76
N THR A 19 -4.83 -2.06 -8.77
CA THR A 19 -3.61 -1.89 -7.97
C THR A 19 -2.56 -2.90 -8.42
N TYR A 20 -1.30 -2.55 -8.24
CA TYR A 20 -0.17 -3.43 -8.54
C TYR A 20 -0.06 -4.54 -7.48
N GLY A 21 -0.36 -4.22 -6.22
CA GLY A 21 -0.59 -5.21 -5.16
C GLY A 21 0.66 -5.65 -4.37
N ASP A 22 1.86 -5.46 -4.93
CA ASP A 22 3.12 -5.73 -4.22
C ASP A 22 4.27 -4.86 -4.75
N ILE A 23 4.10 -3.53 -4.83
CA ILE A 23 5.12 -2.69 -5.48
C ILE A 23 6.39 -2.61 -4.63
N THR A 24 7.49 -3.11 -5.17
CA THR A 24 8.78 -3.07 -4.52
C THR A 24 9.87 -2.53 -5.47
N PRO A 25 11.02 -2.07 -4.95
CA PRO A 25 12.12 -1.64 -5.80
C PRO A 25 12.67 -2.74 -6.72
N HIS A 26 12.50 -4.03 -6.39
CA HIS A 26 13.04 -5.12 -7.20
C HIS A 26 12.21 -5.39 -8.47
N ASP A 27 10.96 -4.96 -8.49
CA ASP A 27 10.08 -5.12 -9.66
C ASP A 27 10.15 -3.95 -10.65
N ILE A 28 10.86 -2.88 -10.29
CA ILE A 28 10.93 -1.66 -11.08
C ILE A 28 12.24 -1.66 -11.88
N ILE A 29 12.14 -1.75 -13.20
CA ILE A 29 13.29 -1.52 -14.08
C ILE A 29 13.37 -0.02 -14.40
N ALA A 30 14.50 0.59 -14.05
CA ALA A 30 14.83 1.97 -14.43
C ALA A 30 16.00 2.02 -15.42
N ARG A 31 15.91 2.92 -16.41
CA ARG A 31 16.98 3.24 -17.37
C ARG A 31 17.05 4.75 -17.55
N ASP A 32 18.25 5.31 -17.48
CA ASP A 32 18.50 6.76 -17.63
C ASP A 32 17.61 7.64 -16.75
N GLY A 33 17.38 7.21 -15.49
CA GLY A 33 16.53 7.93 -14.53
C GLY A 33 15.02 7.83 -14.78
N LYS A 34 14.58 6.97 -15.70
CA LYS A 34 13.16 6.74 -16.01
C LYS A 34 12.77 5.30 -15.74
N ILE A 35 11.57 5.10 -15.18
CA ILE A 35 10.96 3.76 -15.08
C ILE A 35 10.60 3.30 -16.48
N VAL A 36 11.06 2.11 -16.88
CA VAL A 36 10.84 1.53 -18.21
C VAL A 36 10.04 0.23 -18.19
N ALA A 37 9.94 -0.43 -17.04
CA ALA A 37 9.07 -1.58 -16.85
C ALA A 37 8.71 -1.80 -15.38
N LEU A 38 7.55 -2.41 -15.16
CA LEU A 38 7.14 -3.02 -13.90
C LEU A 38 6.99 -4.53 -14.14
N LEU A 39 7.58 -5.34 -13.28
CA LEU A 39 7.57 -6.80 -13.38
C LEU A 39 6.50 -7.40 -12.46
N ASP A 40 6.59 -8.69 -12.15
CA ASP A 40 5.86 -9.40 -11.09
C ASP A 40 4.41 -8.96 -10.75
N TRP A 41 3.51 -9.00 -11.74
CA TRP A 41 2.10 -8.59 -11.59
C TRP A 41 1.21 -9.66 -10.92
N GLU A 42 1.76 -10.68 -10.27
CA GLU A 42 0.99 -11.85 -9.81
C GLU A 42 -0.01 -11.51 -8.67
N PHE A 43 0.25 -10.43 -7.93
CA PHE A 43 -0.64 -9.92 -6.88
C PHE A 43 -1.54 -8.76 -7.34
N SER A 44 -1.43 -8.35 -8.60
CA SER A 44 -2.22 -7.24 -9.13
C SER A 44 -3.71 -7.58 -9.26
N GLY A 45 -4.56 -6.58 -9.06
CA GLY A 45 -6.00 -6.80 -9.11
C GLY A 45 -6.83 -5.57 -8.82
N TRP A 46 -8.15 -5.76 -8.81
CA TRP A 46 -9.11 -4.70 -8.52
C TRP A 46 -9.36 -4.61 -7.01
N TYR A 47 -8.67 -3.69 -6.36
CA TYR A 47 -8.76 -3.45 -4.93
C TYR A 47 -9.13 -1.99 -4.67
N ARG A 48 -9.42 -1.64 -3.42
CA ARG A 48 -9.57 -0.24 -3.04
C ARG A 48 -8.23 0.49 -3.17
N GLU A 49 -8.26 1.75 -3.59
CA GLU A 49 -7.06 2.58 -3.80
C GLU A 49 -6.07 2.55 -2.63
N HIS A 50 -6.56 2.52 -1.39
CA HIS A 50 -5.70 2.47 -0.19
C HIS A 50 -4.86 1.18 -0.07
N TRP A 51 -5.21 0.10 -0.78
CA TRP A 51 -4.48 -1.16 -0.66
C TRP A 51 -3.05 -1.05 -1.19
N GLU A 52 -2.83 -0.29 -2.27
CA GLU A 52 -1.47 -0.07 -2.79
C GLU A 52 -0.59 0.63 -1.73
N TYR A 53 -1.14 1.62 -1.03
CA TYR A 53 -0.46 2.30 0.06
C TYR A 53 -0.14 1.36 1.22
N ILE A 54 -1.10 0.50 1.61
CA ILE A 54 -0.91 -0.44 2.72
C ILE A 54 0.16 -1.48 2.37
N PHE A 55 0.10 -2.09 1.19
CA PHE A 55 1.07 -3.10 0.77
C PHE A 55 2.47 -2.51 0.62
N ALA A 56 2.59 -1.34 -0.02
CA ALA A 56 3.87 -0.65 -0.14
C ALA A 56 4.50 -0.36 1.23
N LEU A 57 3.71 0.02 2.25
CA LEU A 57 4.23 0.23 3.61
C LEU A 57 4.62 -1.07 4.31
N ARG A 58 3.84 -2.15 4.16
CA ARG A 58 4.18 -3.45 4.75
C ARG A 58 5.44 -4.06 4.15
N GLY A 59 5.67 -3.87 2.85
CA GLY A 59 6.91 -4.28 2.19
C GLY A 59 8.16 -3.60 2.78
N LEU A 60 7.97 -2.51 3.54
CA LEU A 60 9.03 -1.78 4.24
C LEU A 60 9.13 -2.12 5.72
N ASP A 61 8.37 -3.08 6.26
CA ASP A 61 8.42 -3.43 7.69
C ASP A 61 9.84 -3.86 8.16
N ASN A 62 10.74 -4.17 7.22
CA ASN A 62 12.17 -4.47 7.45
C ASN A 62 13.15 -3.40 6.90
N ILE A 63 12.67 -2.25 6.43
CA ILE A 63 13.50 -1.17 5.88
C ILE A 63 13.56 0.01 6.86
N ASP A 64 14.72 0.66 6.92
CA ASP A 64 14.92 1.86 7.73
C ASP A 64 13.98 2.99 7.30
N TRP A 65 13.03 3.30 8.20
CA TRP A 65 12.01 4.33 8.04
C TRP A 65 12.59 5.73 7.86
N GLU A 66 13.78 6.02 8.41
CA GLU A 66 14.42 7.34 8.27
C GLU A 66 14.86 7.63 6.84
N ASN A 67 15.24 6.60 6.07
CA ASN A 67 15.88 6.77 4.77
C ASN A 67 14.96 6.48 3.58
N LEU A 68 14.20 5.37 3.62
CA LEU A 68 13.34 4.95 2.50
C LEU A 68 11.85 5.12 2.78
N GLY A 69 11.43 5.03 4.04
CA GLY A 69 10.03 5.17 4.44
C GLY A 69 9.42 6.52 4.05
N LEU A 70 10.18 7.61 4.18
CA LEU A 70 9.76 8.94 3.77
C LEU A 70 9.60 9.08 2.25
N GLN A 71 10.40 8.34 1.46
CA GLN A 71 10.33 8.38 0.00
C GLN A 71 9.09 7.63 -0.50
N VAL A 72 8.76 6.47 0.09
CA VAL A 72 7.56 5.72 -0.31
C VAL A 72 6.29 6.52 -0.03
N LEU A 73 6.21 7.21 1.12
CA LEU A 73 5.08 8.10 1.40
C LEU A 73 4.93 9.21 0.36
N SER A 74 6.03 9.68 -0.24
CA SER A 74 5.99 10.70 -1.29
C SER A 74 5.50 10.19 -2.65
N LEU A 75 5.46 8.87 -2.87
CA LEU A 75 4.92 8.25 -4.09
C LEU A 75 3.39 8.33 -4.16
N PHE A 76 2.72 8.50 -3.02
CA PHE A 76 1.28 8.53 -2.93
C PHE A 76 0.77 9.96 -2.79
N ALA A 77 -0.13 10.36 -3.69
CA ALA A 77 -0.79 11.67 -3.64
C ALA A 77 -1.69 11.84 -2.39
N LYS A 78 -2.13 10.72 -1.81
CA LYS A 78 -2.98 10.67 -0.61
C LYS A 78 -2.43 9.63 0.36
N ARG A 79 -2.43 9.99 1.64
CA ARG A 79 -2.06 9.08 2.73
C ARG A 79 -3.29 8.34 3.25
N TYR A 80 -3.08 7.06 3.57
CA TYR A 80 -4.10 6.16 4.12
C TYR A 80 -3.62 5.58 5.47
N ASP A 81 -3.10 6.46 6.34
CA ASP A 81 -2.50 6.09 7.63
C ASP A 81 -3.52 5.39 8.56
N LEU A 82 -4.76 5.86 8.56
CA LEU A 82 -5.82 5.26 9.38
C LEU A 82 -6.16 3.86 8.89
N GLU A 83 -6.32 3.68 7.58
CA GLU A 83 -6.59 2.39 6.96
C GLU A 83 -5.43 1.42 7.19
N TYR A 84 -4.19 1.90 7.14
CA TYR A 84 -3.00 1.12 7.50
C TYR A 84 -3.04 0.64 8.96
N ILE A 85 -3.26 1.54 9.91
CA ILE A 85 -3.35 1.21 11.35
C ILE A 85 -4.49 0.22 11.61
N LEU A 86 -5.68 0.47 11.04
CA LEU A 86 -6.83 -0.41 11.20
C LEU A 86 -6.58 -1.79 10.59
N THR A 87 -5.94 -1.86 9.43
CA THR A 87 -5.61 -3.14 8.78
C THR A 87 -4.59 -3.93 9.60
N ASN A 88 -3.59 -3.27 10.18
CA ASN A 88 -2.64 -3.91 11.09
C ASN A 88 -3.31 -4.38 12.38
N PHE A 89 -4.21 -3.59 12.95
CA PHE A 89 -5.01 -4.01 14.09
C PHE A 89 -5.81 -5.27 13.77
N ILE A 90 -6.54 -5.31 12.65
CA ILE A 90 -7.33 -6.47 12.24
C ILE A 90 -6.47 -7.73 12.10
N LEU A 91 -5.31 -7.62 11.45
CA LEU A 91 -4.42 -8.77 11.23
C LEU A 91 -3.70 -9.24 12.51
N SER A 92 -3.70 -8.43 13.57
CA SER A 92 -3.18 -8.81 14.89
C SER A 92 -4.21 -9.53 15.77
N ILE A 93 -5.49 -9.57 15.36
CA ILE A 93 -6.54 -10.28 16.09
C ILE A 93 -6.34 -11.79 15.83
N PRO A 94 -6.23 -12.62 16.89
CA PRO A 94 -6.03 -14.07 16.76
C PRO A 94 -7.24 -14.81 16.18
#